data_AF-A0A1Y1WML6-F1
#
_entry.id   AF-A0A1Y1WML6-F1
#
_cell.length_a   1.000
_cell.length_b   1.000
_cell.length_c   1.000
_cell.angle_alpha   90.00
_cell.angle_beta   90.00
_cell.angle_gamma   90.00
#
_symmetry.space_group_name_H-M   'P 1'
#
loop_
_entity.id
_entity.type
_entity.pdbx_description
1 polymer ?
#
loop_
_entity_poly.entity_id
_entity_poly.type
_entity_poly.pdbx_seq_one_letter_code
_entity_poly.pdbx_strand_id
1 'polypeptide(L)'
;MSGDDGPSSKLMFGLFFGMTVFVIIVCSTFSYMCMKRRAMRIRERADLERQIQALRQRREQLLTKDQPCRLEEEAIESLPRRTVGKDSTGSNADEKFESAITCGVCLDDYKAGDVVIQLQCTHQFHDHCIVPWFRTADKCPFCNRCARLSNASTTDTKV
;
A
#
# COMPACT_ATOMS: atom_id res chain seq x y z
N MET A 1 -94.84 -1.87 -13.58
CA MET A 1 -93.39 -1.85 -13.87
C MET A 1 -92.69 -1.92 -12.53
N SER A 2 -92.41 -3.14 -12.08
CA SER A 2 -91.84 -3.41 -10.75
C SER A 2 -90.35 -3.59 -10.90
N GLY A 3 -89.57 -2.62 -10.44
CA GLY A 3 -88.12 -2.70 -10.32
C GLY A 3 -87.76 -2.56 -8.84
N ASP A 4 -87.85 -3.66 -8.10
CA ASP A 4 -87.31 -3.76 -6.74
C ASP A 4 -85.80 -4.04 -6.85
N ASP A 5 -84.99 -2.97 -6.88
CA ASP A 5 -83.55 -3.08 -6.70
C ASP A 5 -83.25 -3.27 -5.20
N GLY A 6 -83.14 -4.53 -4.79
CA GLY A 6 -82.84 -4.90 -3.40
C GLY A 6 -81.46 -4.37 -2.92
N PRO A 7 -81.33 -4.03 -1.61
CA PRO A 7 -80.14 -3.41 -1.02
C PRO A 7 -78.85 -4.26 -1.09
N SER A 8 -78.97 -5.55 -1.46
CA SER A 8 -77.88 -6.52 -1.48
C SER A 8 -76.85 -6.28 -2.59
N SER A 9 -77.23 -5.68 -3.73
CA SER A 9 -76.32 -5.48 -4.87
C SER A 9 -75.25 -4.42 -4.58
N LYS A 10 -75.64 -3.29 -3.97
CA LYS A 10 -74.73 -2.19 -3.60
C LYS A 10 -73.68 -2.61 -2.57
N LEU A 11 -74.06 -3.48 -1.63
CA LEU A 11 -73.13 -4.02 -0.63
C LEU A 11 -72.11 -4.97 -1.27
N MET A 12 -72.54 -5.81 -2.22
CA MET A 12 -71.65 -6.71 -2.96
C MET A 12 -70.60 -5.93 -3.76
N PHE A 13 -71.00 -4.89 -4.50
CA PHE A 13 -70.04 -4.05 -5.23
C PHE A 13 -68.99 -3.43 -4.30
N GLY A 14 -69.40 -2.90 -3.15
CA GLY A 14 -68.47 -2.32 -2.16
C GLY A 14 -67.42 -3.31 -1.66
N LEU A 15 -67.80 -4.58 -1.44
CA LEU A 15 -66.87 -5.64 -1.02
C LEU A 15 -65.90 -6.02 -2.15
N PHE A 16 -66.36 -6.11 -3.39
CA PHE A 16 -65.48 -6.36 -4.54
C PHE A 16 -64.48 -5.22 -4.77
N PHE A 17 -64.93 -3.97 -4.69
CA PHE A 17 -64.05 -2.80 -4.78
C PHE A 17 -63.05 -2.76 -3.62
N GLY A 18 -63.47 -3.07 -2.40
CA GLY A 18 -62.57 -3.16 -1.24
C GLY A 18 -61.51 -4.26 -1.38
N MET A 19 -61.92 -5.46 -1.79
CA MET A 19 -61.01 -6.61 -1.95
C MET A 19 -60.02 -6.40 -3.10
N THR A 20 -60.45 -5.80 -4.21
CA THR A 20 -59.56 -5.47 -5.33
C THR A 20 -58.54 -4.42 -4.95
N VAL A 21 -58.96 -3.34 -4.27
CA VAL A 21 -58.03 -2.31 -3.76
C VAL A 21 -57.05 -2.92 -2.75
N PHE A 22 -57.51 -3.78 -1.85
CA PHE A 22 -56.64 -4.45 -0.88
C PHE A 22 -55.60 -5.34 -1.58
N VAL A 23 -56.01 -6.17 -2.54
CA VAL A 23 -55.08 -7.01 -3.32
C VAL A 23 -54.07 -6.16 -4.09
N ILE A 24 -54.50 -5.04 -4.70
CA ILE A 24 -53.59 -4.12 -5.39
C ILE A 24 -52.56 -3.53 -4.42
N ILE A 25 -52.98 -3.12 -3.22
CA ILE A 25 -52.08 -2.57 -2.19
C ILE A 25 -51.07 -3.65 -1.74
N VAL A 26 -51.54 -4.86 -1.47
CA VAL A 26 -50.66 -5.98 -1.07
C VAL A 26 -49.66 -6.32 -2.19
N CYS A 27 -50.12 -6.41 -3.45
CA CYS A 27 -49.26 -6.67 -4.59
C CYS A 27 -48.25 -5.54 -4.84
N SER A 28 -48.67 -4.28 -4.71
CA SER A 28 -47.83 -3.10 -4.90
C SER A 28 -46.76 -2.99 -3.81
N THR A 29 -47.14 -3.22 -2.55
CA THR A 29 -46.22 -3.20 -1.41
C THR A 29 -45.26 -4.37 -1.44
N PHE A 30 -45.72 -5.58 -1.78
CA PHE A 30 -44.86 -6.75 -1.97
C PHE A 30 -43.84 -6.52 -3.10
N SER A 31 -44.30 -6.03 -4.26
CA SER A 31 -43.43 -5.70 -5.39
C SER A 31 -42.42 -4.61 -5.02
N TYR A 32 -42.85 -3.56 -4.32
CA TYR A 32 -41.97 -2.52 -3.81
C TYR A 32 -40.92 -3.07 -2.83
N MET A 33 -41.32 -3.93 -1.88
CA MET A 33 -40.40 -4.56 -0.93
C MET A 33 -39.40 -5.48 -1.64
N CYS A 34 -39.83 -6.25 -2.65
CA CYS A 34 -38.95 -7.07 -3.49
C CYS A 34 -37.94 -6.21 -4.26
N MET A 35 -38.39 -5.12 -4.89
CA MET A 35 -37.52 -4.17 -5.60
C MET A 35 -36.54 -3.49 -4.65
N LYS A 36 -37.00 -3.01 -3.50
CA LYS A 36 -36.16 -2.36 -2.48
C LYS A 36 -35.12 -3.33 -1.93
N ARG A 37 -35.49 -4.57 -1.62
CA ARG A 37 -34.55 -5.61 -1.19
C ARG A 37 -33.55 -5.99 -2.28
N ARG A 38 -33.97 -6.03 -3.54
CA ARG A 38 -33.05 -6.27 -4.68
C ARG A 38 -32.08 -5.10 -4.84
N ALA A 39 -32.56 -3.87 -4.78
CA ALA A 39 -31.74 -2.66 -4.84
C ALA A 39 -30.73 -2.59 -3.69
N MET A 40 -31.13 -2.92 -2.46
CA MET A 40 -30.22 -2.98 -1.31
C MET A 40 -29.10 -4.02 -1.50
N ARG A 41 -29.44 -5.24 -1.93
CA ARG A 41 -28.43 -6.29 -2.22
C ARG A 41 -27.45 -5.90 -3.33
N ILE A 42 -27.93 -5.19 -4.35
CA ILE A 42 -27.07 -4.66 -5.42
C ILE A 42 -26.13 -3.58 -4.86
N ARG A 43 -26.63 -2.66 -4.04
CA ARG A 43 -25.83 -1.62 -3.39
C ARG A 43 -24.77 -2.20 -2.46
N GLU A 44 -25.11 -3.21 -1.69
CA GLU A 44 -24.19 -3.92 -0.79
C GLU A 44 -23.04 -4.58 -1.56
N ARG A 45 -23.35 -5.30 -2.64
CA ARG A 45 -22.31 -5.88 -3.53
C ARG A 45 -21.42 -4.80 -4.14
N ALA A 46 -22.00 -3.70 -4.62
CA ALA A 46 -21.25 -2.58 -5.18
C ALA A 46 -20.38 -1.87 -4.13
N ASP A 47 -20.75 -1.87 -2.85
CA ASP A 47 -19.90 -1.34 -1.77
C ASP A 47 -18.74 -2.28 -1.45
N LEU A 48 -19.01 -3.59 -1.34
CA LEU A 48 -17.98 -4.59 -1.13
C LEU A 48 -16.95 -4.60 -2.28
N GLU A 49 -17.41 -4.51 -3.53
CA GLU A 49 -16.52 -4.42 -4.69
C GLU A 49 -15.61 -3.17 -4.64
N ARG A 50 -16.16 -2.02 -4.24
CA ARG A 50 -15.37 -0.79 -4.02
C ARG A 50 -14.32 -0.99 -2.92
N GLN A 51 -14.68 -1.63 -1.81
CA GLN A 51 -13.73 -1.95 -0.74
C GLN A 51 -12.63 -2.90 -1.22
N ILE A 52 -12.96 -3.94 -1.99
CA ILE A 52 -11.99 -4.87 -2.58
C ILE A 52 -11.03 -4.13 -3.52
N GLN A 53 -11.54 -3.23 -4.37
CA GLN A 53 -10.72 -2.43 -5.27
C GLN A 53 -9.76 -1.52 -4.50
N ALA A 54 -10.24 -0.83 -3.46
CA ALA A 54 -9.40 0.01 -2.61
C ALA A 54 -8.28 -0.79 -1.91
N LEU A 55 -8.57 -2.01 -1.44
CA LEU A 55 -7.55 -2.88 -0.85
C LEU A 55 -6.52 -3.36 -1.88
N ARG A 56 -6.94 -3.68 -3.11
CA ARG A 56 -6.03 -4.04 -4.20
C ARG A 56 -5.10 -2.88 -4.54
N GLN A 57 -5.65 -1.69 -4.70
CA GLN A 57 -4.85 -0.48 -4.93
C GLN A 57 -3.87 -0.22 -3.77
N ARG A 58 -4.31 -0.36 -2.52
CA ARG A 58 -3.43 -0.20 -1.36
C ARG A 58 -2.31 -1.24 -1.35
N ARG A 59 -2.59 -2.49 -1.72
CA ARG A 59 -1.57 -3.54 -1.85
C ARG A 59 -0.59 -3.24 -2.98
N GLU A 60 -1.08 -2.79 -4.13
CA GLU A 60 -0.24 -2.36 -5.25
C GLU A 60 0.65 -1.18 -4.85
N GLN A 61 0.10 -0.20 -4.13
CA GLN A 61 0.88 0.91 -3.57
C GLN A 61 1.96 0.43 -2.59
N LEU A 62 1.69 -0.59 -1.77
CA LEU A 62 2.71 -1.17 -0.90
C LEU A 62 3.80 -1.87 -1.74
N LEU A 63 3.39 -2.67 -2.74
CA LEU A 63 4.31 -3.35 -3.65
C LEU A 63 5.19 -2.38 -4.45
N THR A 64 4.65 -1.24 -4.90
CA THR A 64 5.41 -0.22 -5.64
C THR A 64 6.21 0.70 -4.72
N LYS A 65 5.76 0.95 -3.49
CA LYS A 65 6.56 1.66 -2.49
C LYS A 65 7.79 0.86 -2.09
N ASP A 66 7.64 -0.45 -2.04
CA ASP A 66 8.74 -1.40 -1.88
C ASP A 66 9.44 -1.70 -3.23
N GLN A 67 9.40 -0.76 -4.20
CA GLN A 67 10.16 -0.82 -5.46
C GLN A 67 11.50 -1.49 -5.19
N PRO A 68 11.76 -2.69 -5.74
CA PRO A 68 13.00 -3.40 -5.46
C PRO A 68 14.11 -2.47 -5.88
N CYS A 69 14.97 -2.15 -4.91
CA CYS A 69 16.13 -1.32 -5.13
C CYS A 69 17.21 -2.18 -5.77
N ARG A 70 16.88 -2.91 -6.84
CA ARG A 70 17.86 -3.78 -7.51
C ARG A 70 18.97 -2.88 -8.02
N LEU A 71 20.09 -2.90 -7.30
CA LEU A 71 21.33 -2.37 -7.82
C LEU A 71 21.74 -3.32 -8.93
N GLU A 72 21.77 -2.81 -10.15
CA GLU A 72 22.41 -3.51 -11.26
C GLU A 72 23.88 -3.73 -10.88
N GLU A 73 24.49 -4.85 -11.26
CA GLU A 73 25.86 -5.20 -10.86
C GLU A 73 26.84 -4.07 -11.20
N GLU A 74 26.63 -3.39 -12.33
CA GLU A 74 27.40 -2.21 -12.79
C GLU A 74 27.29 -1.01 -11.83
N ALA A 75 26.15 -0.87 -11.16
CA ALA A 75 25.89 0.18 -10.18
C ALA A 75 26.66 -0.08 -8.85
N ILE A 76 26.92 -1.35 -8.53
CA ILE A 76 27.71 -1.73 -7.34
C ILE A 76 29.19 -1.36 -7.55
N GLU A 77 29.73 -1.59 -8.74
CA GLU A 77 31.14 -1.29 -9.04
C GLU A 77 31.44 0.20 -9.13
N SER A 78 30.43 1.04 -9.39
CA SER A 78 30.54 2.50 -9.43
C SER A 78 30.34 3.19 -8.07
N LEU A 79 30.22 2.42 -6.98
CA LEU A 79 30.11 2.97 -5.62
C LEU A 79 31.33 3.85 -5.27
N PRO A 80 31.11 5.02 -4.64
CA PRO A 80 32.20 5.92 -4.26
C PRO A 80 33.05 5.29 -3.16
N ARG A 81 34.29 4.94 -3.50
CA ARG A 81 35.29 4.47 -2.57
C ARG A 81 36.05 5.65 -1.97
N ARG A 82 36.26 5.62 -0.67
CA ARG A 82 37.18 6.51 0.05
C ARG A 82 38.24 5.67 0.73
N THR A 83 39.45 6.21 0.79
CA THR A 83 40.54 5.60 1.55
C THR A 83 40.62 6.29 2.92
N VAL A 84 40.71 5.51 3.99
CA VAL A 84 40.86 6.03 5.35
C VAL A 84 42.23 6.69 5.51
N GLY A 85 42.22 7.98 5.84
CA GLY A 85 43.43 8.78 6.06
C GLY A 85 44.15 8.41 7.36
N LYS A 86 45.45 8.73 7.43
CA LYS A 86 46.29 8.52 8.64
C LYS A 86 45.96 9.47 9.80
N ASP A 87 45.07 10.42 9.60
CA ASP A 87 44.72 11.51 10.52
C ASP A 87 43.51 11.21 11.40
N SER A 88 42.82 10.08 11.20
CA SER A 88 41.58 9.76 11.92
C SER A 88 41.76 8.94 13.20
N THR A 89 42.98 8.46 13.51
CA THR A 89 43.27 7.73 14.77
C THR A 89 43.74 8.71 15.84
N GLY A 90 42.94 9.75 16.10
CA GLY A 90 43.18 10.75 17.13
C GLY A 90 42.12 10.64 18.22
N SER A 91 42.50 10.02 19.33
CA SER A 91 41.84 10.04 20.64
C SER A 91 40.89 11.21 20.88
N ASN A 92 39.61 10.95 21.13
CA ASN A 92 38.83 11.60 22.20
C ASN A 92 37.56 10.80 22.48
N ALA A 93 37.35 10.55 23.77
CA ALA A 93 36.24 9.79 24.31
C ALA A 93 34.99 10.67 24.35
N ASP A 94 34.20 10.60 23.28
CA ASP A 94 32.86 11.17 23.23
C ASP A 94 31.89 10.00 22.94
N GLU A 95 31.15 9.56 23.94
CA GLU A 95 30.27 8.37 23.96
C GLU A 95 29.05 8.44 23.00
N LYS A 96 29.22 8.80 21.72
CA LYS A 96 28.07 8.93 20.80
C LYS A 96 28.25 8.41 19.37
N PHE A 97 29.38 7.82 18.98
CA PHE A 97 29.51 7.39 17.58
C PHE A 97 30.45 6.21 17.34
N GLU A 98 30.16 5.07 17.97
CA GLU A 98 30.84 3.79 17.72
C GLU A 98 30.65 3.28 16.27
N SER A 99 29.68 3.82 15.53
CA SER A 99 29.42 3.49 14.13
C SER A 99 30.28 4.25 13.10
N ALA A 100 31.16 5.18 13.51
CA ALA A 100 32.12 5.82 12.60
C ALA A 100 33.33 4.95 12.29
N ILE A 101 33.77 4.15 13.25
CA ILE A 101 35.15 3.65 13.31
C ILE A 101 35.20 2.14 13.05
N THR A 102 34.08 1.44 13.20
CA THR A 102 34.01 -0.02 13.03
C THR A 102 33.09 -0.39 11.87
N CYS A 103 33.48 -1.39 11.09
CA CYS A 103 32.64 -1.93 10.03
C CYS A 103 31.57 -2.86 10.60
N GLY A 104 30.29 -2.58 10.33
CA GLY A 104 29.17 -3.41 10.80
C GLY A 104 29.02 -4.79 10.21
N VAL A 105 29.85 -5.16 9.22
CA VAL A 105 29.78 -6.45 8.54
C VAL A 105 30.85 -7.40 9.07
N CYS A 106 32.11 -6.98 9.13
CA CYS A 106 33.20 -7.77 9.69
C CYS A 106 33.46 -7.51 11.18
N LEU A 107 32.85 -6.46 11.75
CA LEU A 107 33.05 -6.01 13.13
C LEU A 107 34.48 -5.56 13.45
N ASP A 108 35.29 -5.26 12.43
CA ASP A 108 36.65 -4.74 12.57
C ASP A 108 36.72 -3.21 12.44
N ASP A 109 37.66 -2.61 13.17
CA ASP A 109 37.97 -1.18 13.09
C ASP A 109 38.66 -0.81 11.78
N TYR A 110 38.33 0.37 11.27
CA TYR A 110 38.96 0.95 10.08
C TYR A 110 40.40 1.34 10.36
N LYS A 111 41.32 0.87 9.51
CA LYS A 111 42.74 1.18 9.57
C LYS A 111 43.12 2.16 8.48
N ALA A 112 44.18 2.94 8.71
CA ALA A 112 44.72 3.83 7.70
C ALA A 112 45.12 3.04 6.45
N GLY A 113 44.61 3.45 5.29
CA GLY A 113 44.76 2.73 4.02
C GLY A 113 43.61 1.80 3.65
N ASP A 114 42.65 1.55 4.55
CA ASP A 114 41.46 0.78 4.22
C ASP A 114 40.59 1.52 3.21
N VAL A 115 39.98 0.75 2.30
CA VAL A 115 39.01 1.26 1.33
C VAL A 115 37.60 1.05 1.89
N VAL A 116 36.88 2.15 2.09
CA VAL A 116 35.53 2.18 2.62
C VAL A 116 34.55 2.76 1.61
N ILE A 117 33.33 2.26 1.62
CA ILE A 117 32.19 2.78 0.85
C ILE A 117 31.23 3.43 1.84
N GLN A 118 30.87 4.68 1.57
CA GLN A 118 29.84 5.41 2.31
C GLN A 118 28.54 5.42 1.50
N LEU A 119 27.46 4.92 2.10
CA LEU A 119 26.12 4.95 1.49
C LEU A 119 25.43 6.30 1.72
N GLN A 120 24.39 6.61 0.95
CA GLN A 120 23.53 7.80 1.17
C GLN A 120 22.91 7.86 2.57
N CYS A 121 22.69 6.69 3.19
CA CYS A 121 22.21 6.61 4.57
C CYS A 121 23.30 6.87 5.61
N THR A 122 24.45 7.43 5.19
CA THR A 122 25.66 7.80 5.95
C THR A 122 26.46 6.67 6.59
N HIS A 123 26.00 5.42 6.48
CA HIS A 123 26.72 4.26 7.00
C HIS A 123 27.92 3.92 6.10
N GLN A 124 29.02 3.54 6.75
CA GLN A 124 30.28 3.19 6.11
C GLN A 124 30.57 1.70 6.31
N PHE A 125 31.21 1.09 5.32
CA PHE A 125 31.64 -0.32 5.35
C PHE A 125 32.91 -0.48 4.53
N HIS A 126 33.71 -1.52 4.78
CA HIS A 126 34.80 -1.86 3.86
C HIS A 126 34.24 -2.24 2.48
N ASP A 127 34.97 -1.85 1.43
CA ASP A 127 34.65 -2.20 0.04
C ASP A 127 34.45 -3.71 -0.15
N HIS A 128 35.39 -4.51 0.37
CA HIS A 128 35.33 -5.97 0.31
C HIS A 128 34.19 -6.60 1.14
N CYS A 129 33.64 -5.89 2.12
CA CYS A 129 32.52 -6.38 2.93
C CYS A 129 31.17 -6.07 2.27
N ILE A 130 31.01 -4.87 1.73
CA ILE A 130 29.71 -4.39 1.27
C ILE A 130 29.41 -4.74 -0.19
N VAL A 131 30.44 -4.90 -1.03
CA VAL A 131 30.25 -5.31 -2.44
C VAL A 131 29.62 -6.72 -2.54
N PRO A 132 30.11 -7.76 -1.83
CA PRO A 132 29.46 -9.08 -1.84
C PRO A 132 28.07 -9.06 -1.20
N TRP A 133 27.84 -8.19 -0.22
CA TRP A 133 26.52 -8.00 0.38
C TRP A 133 25.51 -7.53 -0.67
N PHE A 134 25.88 -6.53 -1.50
CA PHE A 134 25.01 -6.02 -2.55
C PHE A 134 24.66 -7.00 -3.67
N ARG A 135 25.43 -8.08 -3.81
CA ARG A 135 25.09 -9.18 -4.73
C ARG A 135 23.92 -10.03 -4.26
N THR A 136 23.61 -10.03 -2.96
CA THR A 136 22.53 -10.84 -2.37
C THR A 136 21.38 -9.99 -1.80
N ALA A 137 21.66 -8.77 -1.35
CA ALA A 137 20.67 -7.87 -0.76
C ALA A 137 20.91 -6.42 -1.20
N ASP A 138 19.86 -5.64 -1.43
CA ASP A 138 19.94 -4.26 -1.95
C ASP A 138 19.84 -3.16 -0.88
N LYS A 139 19.83 -3.56 0.39
CA LYS A 139 19.58 -2.68 1.53
C LYS A 139 20.81 -2.61 2.43
N CYS A 140 20.98 -1.44 3.04
CA CYS A 140 22.03 -1.22 4.03
C CYS A 140 21.85 -2.17 5.24
N PRO A 141 22.89 -2.92 5.64
CA PRO A 141 22.85 -3.83 6.79
C PRO A 141 22.38 -3.19 8.11
N PHE A 142 22.66 -1.89 8.29
CA PHE A 142 22.32 -1.19 9.53
C PHE A 142 20.90 -0.63 9.58
N CYS A 143 20.40 -0.06 8.48
CA CYS A 143 19.17 0.75 8.52
C CYS A 143 18.08 0.30 7.56
N ASN A 144 18.32 -0.79 6.82
CA ASN A 144 17.39 -1.38 5.86
C ASN A 144 16.90 -0.41 4.76
N ARG A 145 17.55 0.76 4.64
CA ARG A 145 17.31 1.72 3.56
C ARG A 145 18.04 1.24 2.32
N CYS A 146 17.40 1.42 1.17
CA CYS A 146 18.00 1.12 -0.12
C CYS A 146 19.32 1.85 -0.27
N ALA A 147 20.31 1.15 -0.80
CA ALA A 147 21.58 1.74 -1.21
C ALA A 147 21.39 2.54 -2.50
N ARG A 148 20.49 3.54 -2.52
CA ARG A 148 20.41 4.45 -3.67
C ARG A 148 21.75 5.13 -3.83
N LEU A 149 22.29 5.05 -5.04
CA LEU A 149 23.43 5.84 -5.49
C LEU A 149 22.95 7.28 -5.63
N SER A 150 23.74 8.25 -5.15
CA SER A 150 23.46 9.66 -5.42
C SER A 150 23.84 9.90 -6.87
N ASN A 151 22.92 9.59 -7.80
CA ASN A 151 22.84 10.07 -9.18
C ASN A 151 21.59 9.48 -9.85
N ALA A 152 20.43 10.10 -9.64
CA ALA A 152 19.25 9.95 -10.50
C ALA A 152 18.46 11.26 -10.48
N SER A 153 18.89 12.19 -11.34
CA SER A 153 18.04 13.29 -11.79
C SER A 153 16.90 12.70 -12.62
N THR A 154 15.81 12.28 -11.97
CA THR A 154 14.50 12.26 -12.62
C THR A 154 13.83 13.59 -12.32
N THR A 155 14.03 14.54 -13.24
CA THR A 155 13.13 15.67 -13.42
C THR A 155 11.75 15.10 -13.75
N ASP A 156 10.87 15.02 -12.76
CA ASP A 156 9.44 14.78 -12.98
C ASP A 156 8.84 16.11 -13.45
N THR A 157 8.77 16.26 -14.78
CA THR A 157 8.06 17.36 -15.45
C THR A 157 6.57 17.13 -15.29
N LYS A 158 5.98 17.89 -14.37
CA LYS A 158 4.55 18.14 -14.26
C LYS A 158 3.97 18.58 -15.62
N VAL A 159 3.02 17.83 -16.15
CA VAL A 159 2.04 18.27 -17.16
C VAL A 159 0.67 18.31 -16.50
#